data_AF-A0A820N994-F1
#
_entry.id   AF-A0A820N994-F1
#
_cell.length_a   1.000
_cell.length_b   1.000
_cell.length_c   1.000
_cell.angle_alpha   90.00
_cell.angle_beta   90.00
_cell.angle_gamma   90.00
#
_symmetry.space_group_name_H-M   'P 1'
#
loop_
_entity.id
_entity.type
_entity.pdbx_description
1 polymer ?
#
loop_
_entity_poly.entity_id
_entity_poly.type
_entity_poly.pdbx_seq_one_letter_code
_entity_poly.pdbx_strand_id
1 'polypeptide(L)' 'CGPQGVQFEKPIELILPHSAGNTDQQLSLTLHGTHQNIKTNSQQQNKSLITNGIRHVTNSNVSILVDHF' A
#
# COMPACT_ATOMS: atom_id res chain seq x y z
N CYS A 1 -5.90 2.49 -7.58
CA CYS A 1 -6.45 3.85 -7.36
C CYS A 1 -5.76 4.83 -8.31
N GLY A 2 -6.37 5.99 -8.58
CA GLY A 2 -5.83 6.98 -9.52
C GLY A 2 -6.60 8.30 -9.46
N PRO A 3 -6.22 9.31 -10.26
CA PRO A 3 -5.14 9.30 -11.26
C PRO A 3 -3.74 9.25 -10.63
N GLN A 4 -2.78 8.67 -11.35
CA GLN A 4 -1.39 8.52 -10.90
C GLN A 4 -0.65 9.87 -10.92
N GLY A 5 0.32 10.03 -10.00
CA GLY A 5 1.20 11.20 -9.96
C GLY A 5 0.55 12.47 -9.40
N VAL A 6 -0.65 12.37 -8.83
CA VAL A 6 -1.27 13.44 -8.06
C VAL A 6 -0.81 13.34 -6.61
N GLN A 7 -0.22 14.42 -6.12
CA GLN A 7 0.14 14.59 -4.72
C GLN A 7 -1.06 15.14 -3.93
N PHE A 8 -1.42 14.48 -2.83
CA PHE A 8 -2.44 14.97 -1.93
C PHE A 8 -1.86 16.00 -0.97
N GLU A 9 -2.64 17.03 -0.63
CA GLU A 9 -2.26 18.02 0.40
C GLU A 9 -2.17 17.41 1.80
N LYS A 10 -2.91 16.32 2.04
CA LYS A 10 -2.88 15.52 3.26
C LYS A 10 -2.90 14.04 2.89
N PRO A 11 -2.26 13.16 3.69
CA PRO A 11 -2.32 11.73 3.46
C PRO A 11 -3.78 11.24 3.44
N ILE A 12 -4.11 10.41 2.46
CA ILE A 12 -5.42 9.76 2.38
C ILE A 12 -5.31 8.32 2.88
N GLU A 13 -6.40 7.82 3.45
CA GLU A 13 -6.49 6.45 3.93
C GLU A 13 -6.99 5.53 2.81
N LEU A 14 -6.21 4.50 2.49
CA LEU A 14 -6.55 3.43 1.57
C LEU A 14 -6.76 2.14 2.37
N ILE A 15 -7.96 1.58 2.25
CA ILE A 15 -8.36 0.35 2.94
C ILE A 15 -8.39 -0.78 1.91
N LEU A 16 -7.56 -1.79 2.12
CA LEU A 16 -7.40 -2.93 1.23
C LEU A 16 -7.82 -4.21 1.96
N PRO A 17 -8.79 -4.98 1.44
CA PRO A 17 -9.13 -6.26 2.02
C PRO A 17 -8.01 -7.27 1.79
N HIS A 18 -7.82 -8.20 2.73
CA HIS A 18 -6.90 -9.33 2.59
C HIS A 18 -7.49 -10.62 3.16
N SER A 19 -6.96 -11.76 2.71
CA SER A 19 -7.40 -13.10 3.10
C SER A 19 -6.40 -13.84 3.99
N ALA A 20 -5.45 -13.13 4.60
CA ALA A 20 -4.39 -13.71 5.43
C ALA A 20 -4.91 -14.54 6.63
N GLY A 21 -6.18 -14.39 7.02
CA GLY A 21 -6.80 -15.19 8.08
C GLY A 21 -6.27 -14.86 9.48
N ASN A 22 -6.82 -15.55 10.48
CA ASN A 22 -6.61 -15.26 11.90
C ASN A 22 -5.68 -16.29 12.57
N THR A 23 -4.87 -17.00 11.78
CA THR A 23 -4.02 -18.07 12.30
C THR A 23 -3.03 -17.51 13.32
N ASP A 24 -2.85 -18.20 14.45
CA ASP A 24 -1.89 -17.88 15.52
C ASP A 24 -0.40 -17.91 15.07
N GLN A 25 -0.16 -18.11 13.77
CA GLN A 25 1.13 -17.98 13.13
C GLN A 25 1.42 -16.50 12.88
N GLN A 26 2.62 -16.06 13.24
CA GLN A 26 3.08 -14.72 12.92
C GLN A 26 3.18 -14.54 11.40
N LEU A 27 2.21 -13.85 10.81
CA LEU A 27 2.20 -13.50 9.39
C LEU A 27 2.83 -12.13 9.17
N SER A 28 3.57 -11.99 8.07
CA SER A 28 4.06 -10.70 7.59
C SER A 28 3.30 -10.30 6.32
N LEU A 29 2.84 -9.05 6.28
CA LEU A 29 2.21 -8.47 5.10
C LEU A 29 3.20 -7.52 4.43
N THR A 30 3.41 -7.70 3.13
CA THR A 30 4.25 -6.83 2.31
C THR A 30 3.37 -6.15 1.26
N LEU A 31 3.37 -4.83 1.25
CA LEU A 31 2.68 -4.04 0.24
C LEU A 31 3.61 -3.85 -0.98
N HIS A 32 3.17 -4.30 -2.16
CA HIS A 32 3.87 -4.06 -3.42
C HIS A 32 3.13 -2.99 -4.22
N GLY A 33 3.85 -1.93 -4.63
CA GLY A 33 3.33 -0.87 -5.47
C GLY A 33 4.06 -0.80 -6.81
N THR A 34 3.34 -0.61 -7.91
CA THR A 34 3.93 -0.34 -9.22
C THR A 34 3.85 1.15 -9.50
N HIS A 35 4.98 1.85 -9.46
CA HIS A 35 5.04 3.25 -9.86
C HIS A 35 5.23 3.31 -11.38
N GLN A 36 4.16 3.58 -12.12
CA GLN A 36 4.28 3.87 -13.55
C GLN A 36 4.57 5.36 -13.71
N ASN A 37 5.83 5.70 -13.99
CA ASN A 37 6.13 7.02 -14.51
C ASN A 37 5.68 7.02 -15.97
N ILE A 38 4.78 7.93 -16.36
CA ILE A 38 4.18 8.01 -17.70
C ILE A 38 5.24 8.08 -18.83
N LYS A 39 6.52 8.29 -18.50
CA LYS A 39 7.65 8.33 -19.46
C LYS A 39 8.54 7.07 -19.51
N THR A 40 8.42 6.08 -18.63
CA THR A 40 9.34 4.93 -18.62
C THR A 40 8.64 3.61 -18.25
N ASN A 41 8.99 2.54 -18.97
CA ASN A 41 8.49 1.18 -18.80
C ASN A 41 8.39 0.75 -17.34
N SER A 42 7.26 0.13 -17.00
CA SER A 42 6.85 -0.39 -15.69
C SER A 42 7.95 -1.18 -14.99
N GLN A 43 8.71 -0.54 -14.09
CA GLN A 43 9.61 -1.26 -13.18
C GLN A 43 8.82 -1.62 -11.92
N GLN A 44 8.61 -2.91 -11.70
CA GLN A 44 8.07 -3.43 -10.45
C GLN A 44 9.12 -3.22 -9.37
N GLN A 45 8.97 -2.17 -8.57
CA GLN A 45 9.84 -1.91 -7.44
C GLN A 45 9.25 -2.57 -6.21
N ASN A 46 9.98 -3.52 -5.62
CA ASN A 46 9.73 -3.99 -4.27
C ASN A 46 10.15 -2.88 -3.30
N LYS A 47 9.36 -1.80 -3.27
CA LYS A 47 9.48 -0.83 -2.20
C LYS A 47 8.86 -1.52 -0.99
N SER A 48 9.70 -2.13 -0.15
CA SER A 48 9.35 -2.32 1.25
C SER A 48 9.05 -0.92 1.75
N LEU A 49 7.78 -0.51 1.64
CA LEU A 49 7.35 0.83 2.00
C LEU A 49 7.54 0.86 3.50
N ILE A 50 8.68 1.43 3.88
CA ILE A 50 9.12 1.69 5.24
C ILE A 50 7.86 2.02 6.02
N THR A 51 7.59 1.17 7.01
CA THR A 51 6.67 1.15 8.16
C THR A 51 5.86 2.40 8.55
N ASN A 52 6.05 3.55 7.91
CA ASN A 52 5.40 4.83 8.19
C ASN A 52 4.01 4.97 7.54
N GLY A 53 3.65 4.10 6.58
CA GLY A 53 2.35 4.17 5.90
C GLY A 53 1.26 3.25 6.47
N ILE A 54 1.62 2.15 7.14
CA ILE A 54 0.62 1.19 7.63
C ILE A 54 0.04 1.72 8.94
N ARG A 55 -1.26 2.07 8.92
CA ARG A 55 -1.97 2.57 10.10
C ARG A 55 -2.47 1.45 10.98
N HIS A 56 -3.08 0.44 10.37
CA HIS A 56 -3.79 -0.61 11.09
C HIS A 56 -3.96 -1.86 10.23
N VAL A 57 -3.74 -3.03 10.81
CA VAL A 57 -4.05 -4.33 10.20
C VAL A 57 -5.11 -4.99 11.08
N THR A 58 -6.24 -5.34 10.46
CA THR A 58 -7.33 -6.11 11.08
C THR A 58 -7.32 -7.53 10.52
N ASN A 59 -8.23 -8.39 10.96
CA ASN A 59 -8.32 -9.76 10.43
C ASN A 59 -8.67 -9.83 8.93
N SER A 60 -9.24 -8.75 8.37
CA SER A 60 -9.74 -8.76 6.99
C SER A 60 -9.28 -7.58 6.15
N ASN A 61 -8.66 -6.56 6.74
CA ASN A 61 -8.29 -5.33 6.05
C ASN A 61 -6.96 -4.78 6.56
N VAL A 62 -6.21 -4.19 5.64
CA VAL A 62 -5.09 -3.29 5.93
C VAL A 62 -5.51 -1.87 5.59
N SER A 63 -5.30 -0.96 6.53
CA SER A 63 -5.36 0.48 6.31
C SER A 63 -3.94 1.03 6.14
N ILE A 64 -3.74 1.77 5.04
CA ILE A 64 -2.50 2.48 4.75
C ILE A 64 -2.77 3.95 4.45
N LEU A 65 -1.90 4.83 4.91
CA LEU A 65 -1.85 6.22 4.50
C LEU A 65 -0.96 6.36 3.27
N VAL A 66 -1.48 7.05 2.26
CA VAL A 66 -0.74 7.37 1.04
C VAL A 66 -0.86 8.86 0.72
N ASP A 67 0.24 9.45 0.27
CA ASP A 67 0.29 10.86 -0.11
C ASP A 67 0.13 11.06 -1.64
N HIS A 68 0.09 9.96 -2.39
CA HIS A 68 -0.15 9.91 -3.83
C HIS A 68 -0.60 8.50 -4.24
N PHE A 69 -1.08 8.36 -5.48
CA PHE A 69 -1.38 7.07 -6.12
C PHE A 69 -0.38 6.72 -7.22
#